data_AF-A0A537U0L6-F1
#
_entry.id   AF-A0A537U0L6-F1
#
_cell.length_a   1.000
_cell.length_b   1.000
_cell.length_c   1.000
_cell.angle_alpha   90.00
_cell.angle_beta   90.00
_cell.angle_gamma   90.00
#
_symmetry.space_group_name_H-M   'P 1'
#
loop_
_entity.id
_entity.type
_entity.pdbx_description
1 polymer ?
#
loop_
_entity_poly.entity_id
_entity_poly.type
_entity_poly.pdbx_seq_one_letter_code
_entity_poly.pdbx_strand_id
1 'polypeptide(L)'
;MRAVLLSSCAMPFAPSRDIVLVHSSDLHMDHDYTARLHGGDGTAGLSSVLAAARAAAADVVVLAGDTFDCHRLPTDLLERAAAIISAAALPVVLLPGNHDPAVPDAVYHGGALSAVDNLHVLGVTHDEAVLFADIGLEIWGRAHRDYGDMIPFE
;
A
#
# COMPACT_ATOMS: atom_id res chain seq x y z
N MET A 1 -13.05 5.94 -23.63
CA MET A 1 -12.18 6.52 -22.59
C MET A 1 -12.09 8.02 -22.85
N ARG A 2 -12.76 8.86 -22.04
CA ARG A 2 -12.72 10.32 -22.17
C ARG A 2 -11.73 10.85 -21.15
N ALA A 3 -10.58 11.36 -21.60
CA ALA A 3 -9.75 12.22 -20.78
C ALA A 3 -10.51 13.55 -20.61
N VAL A 4 -11.05 13.79 -19.42
CA VAL A 4 -11.55 15.11 -19.05
C VAL A 4 -10.35 15.88 -18.51
N LEU A 5 -9.83 16.82 -19.30
CA LEU A 5 -8.98 17.88 -18.76
C LEU A 5 -9.87 18.72 -17.85
N LEU A 6 -9.79 18.50 -16.54
CA LEU A 6 -10.34 19.44 -15.58
C LEU A 6 -9.43 20.67 -15.54
N SER A 7 -10.09 21.81 -15.73
CA SER A 7 -9.59 23.18 -15.71
C SER A 7 -8.51 23.41 -14.64
N SER A 8 -7.50 24.19 -15.02
CA SER A 8 -6.31 24.54 -14.25
C SER A 8 -6.58 24.90 -12.79
N CYS A 9 -6.34 23.96 -11.86
CA CYS A 9 -5.76 24.33 -10.59
C CYS A 9 -4.26 24.40 -10.86
N ALA A 10 -3.73 25.62 -10.93
CA ALA A 10 -2.28 25.80 -11.00
C ALA A 10 -1.71 25.11 -9.76
N MET A 11 -1.05 23.95 -9.93
CA MET A 11 -0.17 23.40 -8.92
C MET A 11 0.83 24.52 -8.62
N PRO A 12 0.79 25.18 -7.43
CA PRO A 12 1.58 26.39 -7.19
C PRO A 12 3.09 26.10 -7.10
N PHE A 13 3.48 24.83 -7.26
CA PHE A 13 4.85 24.37 -7.18
C PHE A 13 5.08 23.30 -8.25
N ALA A 14 5.91 23.61 -9.25
CA ALA A 14 6.60 22.55 -9.97
C ALA A 14 7.59 21.91 -8.98
N PRO A 15 7.72 20.57 -8.92
CA PRO A 15 8.64 19.94 -7.99
C PRO A 15 10.06 20.45 -8.23
N SER A 16 10.73 20.89 -7.16
CA SER A 16 12.06 21.51 -7.24
C SER A 16 13.19 20.50 -7.50
N ARG A 17 12.85 19.22 -7.54
CA ARG A 17 13.72 18.07 -7.80
C ARG A 17 12.89 16.92 -8.37
N ASP A 18 13.57 15.91 -8.89
CA ASP A 18 12.92 14.65 -9.26
C ASP A 18 12.26 14.01 -8.03
N ILE A 19 11.06 13.46 -8.25
CA ILE A 19 10.33 12.67 -7.26
C ILE A 19 10.65 11.20 -7.52
N VAL A 20 11.12 10.50 -6.49
CA VAL A 20 11.47 9.09 -6.57
C VAL A 20 10.38 8.26 -5.91
N LEU A 21 9.73 7.41 -6.70
CA LEU A 21 8.74 6.45 -6.23
C LEU A 21 9.32 5.05 -6.30
N VAL A 22 9.12 4.26 -5.25
CA VAL A 22 9.26 2.80 -5.35
C VAL A 22 7.87 2.19 -5.40
N HIS A 23 7.67 1.35 -6.40
CA HIS A 23 6.39 0.70 -6.66
C HIS A 23 6.56 -0.82 -6.61
N SER A 24 5.64 -1.50 -5.94
CA SER A 24 5.51 -2.96 -5.93
C SER A 24 4.04 -3.35 -5.85
N SER A 25 3.72 -4.59 -6.18
CA SER A 25 2.39 -5.20 -6.09
C SER A 25 2.56 -6.71 -5.85
N ASP A 26 1.48 -7.41 -5.54
CA ASP A 26 1.43 -8.89 -5.50
C ASP A 26 2.46 -9.47 -4.52
N LEU A 27 2.58 -8.87 -3.32
CA LEU A 27 3.48 -9.36 -2.28
C LEU A 27 2.93 -10.61 -1.59
N HIS A 28 1.60 -10.78 -1.57
CA HIS A 28 0.90 -11.91 -0.97
C HIS A 28 1.48 -12.34 0.39
N MET A 29 1.65 -11.39 1.31
CA MET A 29 2.14 -11.71 2.64
C MET A 29 1.20 -12.72 3.32
N ASP A 30 1.77 -13.82 3.82
CA ASP A 30 1.02 -14.88 4.48
C ASP A 30 1.84 -15.54 5.60
N HIS A 31 1.32 -16.62 6.16
CA HIS A 31 2.04 -17.46 7.11
C HIS A 31 2.25 -18.89 6.58
N ASP A 32 2.07 -19.09 5.27
CA ASP A 32 2.12 -20.42 4.64
C ASP A 32 2.93 -20.44 3.35
N TYR A 33 2.33 -20.16 2.18
CA TYR A 33 2.97 -20.34 0.89
C TYR A 33 4.14 -19.36 0.70
N THR A 34 3.88 -18.06 0.81
CA THR A 34 4.91 -17.01 0.70
C THR A 34 5.95 -17.16 1.80
N ALA A 35 5.53 -17.45 3.04
CA ALA A 35 6.45 -17.70 4.14
C ALA A 35 7.42 -18.86 3.83
N ARG A 36 6.94 -19.99 3.27
CA ARG A 36 7.80 -21.12 2.88
C ARG A 36 8.82 -20.75 1.81
N LEU A 37 8.46 -19.91 0.85
CA LEU A 37 9.38 -19.41 -0.17
C LEU A 37 10.51 -18.56 0.43
N HIS A 38 10.26 -17.94 1.58
CA HIS A 38 11.18 -17.04 2.27
C HIS A 38 11.67 -17.59 3.62
N GLY A 39 11.86 -18.91 3.72
CA GLY A 39 12.49 -19.53 4.90
C GLY A 39 11.70 -19.38 6.20
N GLY A 40 10.38 -19.22 6.10
CA GLY A 40 9.45 -19.04 7.21
C GLY A 40 9.05 -17.58 7.46
N ASP A 41 9.50 -16.61 6.65
CA ASP A 41 9.15 -15.20 6.80
C ASP A 41 8.25 -14.71 5.67
N GLY A 42 6.93 -14.74 5.88
CA GLY A 42 5.97 -14.23 4.90
C GLY A 42 5.99 -12.71 4.72
N THR A 43 6.78 -11.97 5.50
CA THR A 43 6.96 -10.51 5.36
C THR A 43 8.24 -10.12 4.62
N ALA A 44 9.01 -11.10 4.14
CA ALA A 44 10.32 -10.86 3.52
C ALA A 44 10.23 -10.00 2.24
N GLY A 45 9.18 -10.16 1.45
CA GLY A 45 8.91 -9.35 0.25
C GLY A 45 8.75 -7.87 0.61
N LEU A 46 7.87 -7.56 1.57
CA LEU A 46 7.69 -6.20 2.10
C LEU A 46 8.98 -5.61 2.65
N SER A 47 9.73 -6.38 3.44
CA SER A 47 11.03 -5.95 3.98
C SER A 47 12.02 -5.58 2.87
N SER A 48 12.06 -6.36 1.80
CA SER A 48 12.94 -6.14 0.66
C SER A 48 12.57 -4.87 -0.12
N VAL A 49 11.27 -4.66 -0.37
CA VAL A 49 10.75 -3.45 -1.03
C VAL A 49 11.08 -2.20 -0.23
N LEU A 50 10.82 -2.20 1.09
CA LEU A 50 11.07 -1.04 1.95
C LEU A 50 12.58 -0.78 2.13
N ALA A 51 13.40 -1.83 2.19
CA ALA A 51 14.85 -1.66 2.18
C ALA A 51 15.36 -1.04 0.87
N ALA A 52 14.84 -1.48 -0.28
CA ALA A 52 15.19 -0.92 -1.58
C ALA A 52 14.72 0.54 -1.70
N ALA A 53 13.51 0.87 -1.22
CA ALA A 53 13.01 2.24 -1.17
C ALA A 53 13.91 3.17 -0.36
N ARG A 54 14.35 2.72 0.81
CA ARG A 54 15.31 3.49 1.61
C ARG A 54 16.65 3.65 0.92
N ALA A 55 17.17 2.61 0.26
CA ALA A 55 18.44 2.69 -0.47
C ALA A 55 18.37 3.63 -1.68
N ALA A 56 17.20 3.71 -2.32
CA ALA A 56 16.93 4.63 -3.43
C ALA A 56 16.61 6.07 -2.97
N ALA A 57 16.55 6.33 -1.66
CA ALA A 57 16.05 7.59 -1.10
C ALA A 57 14.67 7.98 -1.68
N ALA A 58 13.76 7.00 -1.76
CA ALA A 58 12.41 7.21 -2.27
C ALA A 58 11.64 8.21 -1.42
N ASP A 59 10.80 9.01 -2.08
CA ASP A 59 9.89 9.95 -1.45
C ASP A 59 8.64 9.25 -0.93
N VAL A 60 8.13 8.26 -1.69
CA VAL A 60 6.93 7.48 -1.35
C VAL A 60 7.09 6.06 -1.87
N VAL A 61 6.57 5.09 -1.11
CA VAL A 61 6.41 3.71 -1.54
C VAL A 61 4.96 3.46 -1.90
N VAL A 62 4.71 2.83 -3.05
CA VAL A 62 3.37 2.45 -3.51
C VAL A 62 3.27 0.93 -3.55
N LEU A 63 2.32 0.38 -2.81
CA LEU A 63 1.93 -1.04 -2.83
C LEU A 63 0.60 -1.17 -3.57
N ALA A 64 0.64 -1.53 -4.84
CA ALA A 64 -0.45 -1.36 -5.80
C ALA A 64 -1.34 -2.60 -5.99
N GLY A 65 -1.78 -3.21 -4.89
CA GLY A 65 -2.65 -4.40 -4.91
C GLY A 65 -1.97 -5.63 -4.31
N ASP A 66 -2.82 -6.54 -3.79
CA ASP A 66 -2.48 -7.87 -3.30
C ASP A 66 -1.24 -7.89 -2.41
N THR A 67 -1.24 -6.98 -1.43
CA THR A 67 -0.14 -6.89 -0.44
C THR A 67 -0.23 -8.04 0.56
N PHE A 68 -1.45 -8.40 0.93
CA PHE A 68 -1.76 -9.52 1.81
C PHE A 68 -2.43 -10.63 1.01
N ASP A 69 -2.14 -11.89 1.33
CA ASP A 69 -2.68 -13.03 0.59
C ASP A 69 -4.20 -13.22 0.76
N CYS A 70 -4.74 -12.75 1.89
CA CYS A 70 -6.18 -12.61 2.08
C CYS A 70 -6.52 -11.48 3.06
N HIS A 71 -7.80 -11.12 3.12
CA HIS A 71 -8.29 -10.03 3.98
C HIS A 71 -8.26 -10.35 5.49
N ARG A 72 -7.94 -11.58 5.90
CA ARG A 72 -7.78 -11.95 7.32
C ARG A 72 -6.53 -12.81 7.53
N LEU A 73 -5.58 -12.28 8.27
CA LEU A 73 -4.31 -12.94 8.57
C LEU A 73 -4.07 -13.01 10.09
N PRO A 74 -3.17 -13.91 10.55
CA PRO A 74 -2.80 -14.00 11.96
C PRO A 74 -2.29 -12.66 12.52
N THR A 75 -2.66 -12.36 13.76
CA THR A 75 -2.34 -11.09 14.41
C THR A 75 -0.83 -10.84 14.49
N ASP A 76 -0.04 -11.86 14.76
CA ASP A 76 1.43 -11.77 14.85
C ASP A 76 2.09 -11.41 13.52
N LEU A 77 1.53 -11.89 12.40
CA LEU A 77 1.96 -11.49 11.05
C LEU A 77 1.65 -10.01 10.80
N LEU A 78 0.44 -9.56 11.16
CA LEU A 78 0.00 -8.17 11.00
C LEU A 78 0.80 -7.21 11.88
N GLU A 79 1.11 -7.60 13.12
CA GLU A 79 2.00 -6.87 14.02
C GLU A 79 3.40 -6.72 13.44
N ARG A 80 3.94 -7.79 12.84
CA ARG A 80 5.24 -7.75 12.16
C ARG A 80 5.20 -6.81 10.95
N ALA A 81 4.19 -6.93 10.09
CA ALA A 81 4.04 -6.07 8.93
C ALA A 81 3.93 -4.59 9.34
N ALA A 82 3.12 -4.29 10.36
CA ALA A 82 3.00 -2.95 10.92
C ALA A 82 4.33 -2.40 11.44
N ALA A 83 5.10 -3.22 12.18
CA ALA A 83 6.42 -2.84 12.68
C ALA A 83 7.42 -2.55 11.55
N ILE A 84 7.43 -3.36 10.48
CA ILE A 84 8.30 -3.16 9.32
C ILE A 84 7.94 -1.85 8.60
N ILE A 85 6.64 -1.60 8.34
CA ILE A 85 6.16 -0.38 7.69
C ILE A 85 6.52 0.84 8.53
N SER A 86 6.23 0.80 9.83
CA SER A 86 6.55 1.89 10.76
C SER A 86 8.06 2.20 10.78
N ALA A 87 8.90 1.16 10.85
CA ALA A 87 10.36 1.31 10.88
C ALA A 87 10.97 1.84 9.56
N ALA A 88 10.25 1.74 8.43
CA ALA A 88 10.74 2.27 7.17
C ALA A 88 10.90 3.80 7.19
N ALA A 89 10.11 4.50 8.01
CA ALA A 89 10.06 5.96 8.11
C ALA A 89 9.90 6.66 6.74
N LEU A 90 9.22 5.99 5.81
CA LEU A 90 8.82 6.48 4.49
C LEU A 90 7.29 6.44 4.39
N PRO A 91 6.64 7.40 3.73
CA PRO A 91 5.23 7.27 3.41
C PRO A 91 4.97 6.03 2.55
N VAL A 92 4.03 5.19 2.96
CA VAL A 92 3.59 4.01 2.22
C VAL A 92 2.14 4.21 1.82
N VAL A 93 1.88 4.28 0.51
CA VAL A 93 0.52 4.27 -0.04
C VAL A 93 0.19 2.85 -0.47
N LEU A 94 -0.84 2.27 0.14
CA LEU A 94 -1.32 0.93 -0.17
C LEU A 94 -2.68 1.02 -0.86
N LEU A 95 -2.78 0.37 -2.01
CA LEU A 95 -4.03 0.14 -2.73
C LEU A 95 -4.48 -1.31 -2.48
N PRO A 96 -5.62 -1.53 -1.81
CA PRO A 96 -6.19 -2.87 -1.62
C PRO A 96 -6.51 -3.57 -2.95
N GLY A 97 -6.10 -4.83 -3.06
CA GLY A 97 -6.34 -5.69 -4.22
C GLY A 97 -7.56 -6.61 -4.06
N ASN A 98 -7.67 -7.63 -4.91
CA ASN A 98 -8.77 -8.59 -4.86
C ASN A 98 -8.55 -9.69 -3.82
N HIS A 99 -7.31 -9.97 -3.42
CA HIS A 99 -7.03 -10.88 -2.31
C HIS A 99 -7.34 -10.23 -0.96
N ASP A 100 -7.02 -8.95 -0.84
CA ASP A 100 -7.14 -8.15 0.37
C ASP A 100 -8.05 -6.93 0.16
N PRO A 101 -9.33 -7.08 -0.25
CA PRO A 101 -10.19 -5.92 -0.48
C PRO A 101 -10.46 -5.14 0.82
N ALA A 102 -10.78 -3.86 0.68
CA ALA A 102 -11.16 -2.94 1.76
C ALA A 102 -12.58 -3.21 2.29
N VAL A 103 -12.88 -4.46 2.64
CA VAL A 103 -14.12 -4.86 3.30
C VAL A 103 -14.05 -4.56 4.81
N PRO A 104 -15.18 -4.37 5.52
CA PRO A 104 -15.17 -3.90 6.91
C PRO A 104 -14.40 -4.76 7.92
N ASP A 105 -14.20 -6.05 7.65
CA ASP A 105 -13.44 -7.00 8.47
C ASP A 105 -12.03 -7.29 7.93
N ALA A 106 -11.56 -6.52 6.96
CA ALA A 106 -10.22 -6.67 6.37
C ALA A 106 -9.09 -6.26 7.32
N VAL A 107 -7.88 -6.75 7.02
CA VAL A 107 -6.63 -6.50 7.77
C VAL A 107 -6.35 -5.03 8.07
N TYR A 108 -6.89 -4.10 7.29
CA TYR A 108 -6.67 -2.67 7.44
C TYR A 108 -7.44 -2.05 8.61
N HIS A 109 -8.47 -2.74 9.14
CA HIS A 109 -9.39 -2.20 10.14
C HIS A 109 -9.06 -2.69 11.54
N GLY A 110 -8.77 -1.74 12.43
CA GLY A 110 -8.39 -2.04 13.81
C GLY A 110 -7.03 -2.75 13.92
N GLY A 111 -6.49 -2.84 15.13
CA GLY A 111 -5.22 -3.51 15.38
C GLY A 111 -3.99 -2.76 14.84
N ALA A 112 -2.90 -3.50 14.64
CA ALA A 112 -1.57 -2.93 14.45
C ALA A 112 -1.42 -2.05 13.20
N LEU A 113 -1.97 -2.47 12.05
CA LEU A 113 -1.85 -1.72 10.79
C LEU A 113 -2.56 -0.36 10.87
N SER A 114 -3.72 -0.30 11.52
CA SER A 114 -4.48 0.96 11.69
C SER A 114 -3.79 2.00 12.59
N ALA A 115 -2.77 1.57 13.35
CA ALA A 115 -1.99 2.43 14.22
C ALA A 115 -0.66 2.90 13.57
N VAL A 116 -0.39 2.54 12.30
CA VAL A 116 0.84 2.93 11.61
C VAL A 116 0.68 4.29 10.94
N ASP A 117 1.33 5.31 11.50
CA ASP A 117 1.18 6.71 11.06
C ASP A 117 1.61 6.96 9.60
N ASN A 118 2.62 6.25 9.10
CA ASN A 118 3.15 6.40 7.75
C ASN A 118 2.49 5.46 6.73
N LEU A 119 1.37 4.83 7.06
CA LEU A 119 0.61 3.96 6.17
C LEU A 119 -0.69 4.66 5.72
N HIS A 120 -0.82 4.88 4.42
CA HIS A 120 -2.00 5.45 3.78
C HIS A 120 -2.68 4.38 2.93
N VAL A 121 -3.79 3.84 3.42
CA VAL A 121 -4.59 2.85 2.68
C VAL A 121 -5.72 3.55 1.93
N LEU A 122 -5.71 3.45 0.61
CA LEU A 122 -6.78 3.94 -0.26
C LEU A 122 -8.05 3.11 -0.07
N GLY A 123 -9.21 3.75 -0.06
CA GLY A 123 -10.49 3.15 0.32
C GLY A 123 -10.71 2.93 1.82
N VAL A 124 -9.71 3.22 2.69
CA VAL A 124 -9.80 3.01 4.14
C VAL A 124 -9.45 4.26 4.92
N THR A 125 -8.21 4.72 4.84
CA THR A 125 -7.75 5.96 5.50
C THR A 125 -7.97 7.20 4.62
N HIS A 126 -8.00 6.98 3.31
CA HIS A 126 -8.21 7.98 2.26
C HIS A 126 -9.21 7.41 1.27
N ASP A 127 -10.14 8.21 0.75
CA ASP A 127 -11.20 7.69 -0.13
C ASP A 127 -10.63 7.23 -1.49
N GLU A 128 -10.05 8.18 -2.24
CA GLU A 128 -9.52 7.93 -3.60
C GLU A 128 -8.12 8.50 -3.85
N ALA A 129 -7.62 9.40 -2.99
CA ALA A 129 -6.33 10.05 -3.21
C ALA A 129 -5.56 10.37 -1.92
N VAL A 130 -4.22 10.34 -2.01
CA VAL A 130 -3.28 10.79 -0.97
C VAL A 130 -2.46 11.94 -1.54
N LEU A 131 -2.50 13.10 -0.86
CA LEU A 131 -1.80 14.32 -1.28
C LEU A 131 -0.53 14.54 -0.44
N PHE A 132 0.62 14.60 -1.12
CA PHE A 132 1.91 15.04 -0.58
C PHE A 132 2.22 16.44 -1.10
N ALA A 133 1.64 17.44 -0.45
CA ALA A 133 1.67 18.83 -0.91
C ALA A 133 3.08 19.44 -0.92
N ASP A 134 3.96 18.99 -0.03
CA ASP A 134 5.34 19.43 0.12
C ASP A 134 6.23 19.07 -1.08
N ILE A 135 5.91 18.00 -1.79
CA ILE A 135 6.60 17.56 -3.01
C ILE A 135 5.73 17.72 -4.27
N GLY A 136 4.53 18.30 -4.16
CA GLY A 136 3.63 18.51 -5.30
C GLY A 136 3.15 17.20 -5.95
N LEU A 137 2.93 16.15 -5.15
CA LEU A 137 2.50 14.83 -5.61
C LEU A 137 1.12 14.49 -5.06
N GLU A 138 0.27 13.91 -5.91
CA GLU A 138 -0.99 13.30 -5.49
C GLU A 138 -1.10 11.91 -6.10
N ILE A 139 -1.39 10.90 -5.29
CA ILE A 139 -1.53 9.51 -5.71
C ILE A 139 -3.00 9.12 -5.65
N TRP A 140 -3.57 8.76 -6.80
CA TRP A 140 -4.96 8.33 -6.92
C TRP A 140 -5.07 6.82 -7.10
N GLY A 141 -6.12 6.23 -6.53
CA GLY A 141 -6.44 4.82 -6.77
C GLY A 141 -7.86 4.48 -6.33
N ARG A 142 -8.36 3.37 -6.87
CA ARG A 142 -9.70 2.86 -6.57
C ARG A 142 -9.57 1.48 -5.95
N ALA A 143 -9.74 1.42 -4.63
CA ALA A 143 -9.68 0.18 -3.90
C ALA A 143 -10.79 -0.79 -4.30
N HIS A 144 -10.50 -2.09 -4.30
CA HIS A 144 -11.53 -3.11 -4.25
C HIS A 144 -12.23 -3.05 -2.90
N ARG A 145 -13.57 -3.01 -2.90
CA ARG A 145 -14.41 -2.86 -1.69
C ARG A 145 -15.35 -4.03 -1.45
N ASP A 146 -15.39 -4.97 -2.39
CA ASP A 146 -16.18 -6.18 -2.35
C ASP A 146 -15.56 -7.24 -3.26
N TYR A 147 -16.15 -8.43 -3.25
CA TYR A 147 -15.80 -9.57 -4.11
C TYR A 147 -16.77 -9.72 -5.30
N GLY A 148 -17.64 -8.73 -5.55
CA GLY A 148 -18.71 -8.81 -6.55
C GLY A 148 -18.20 -8.71 -7.99
N ASP A 149 -17.16 -7.91 -8.22
CA ASP A 149 -16.63 -7.63 -9.56
C ASP A 149 -15.34 -8.40 -9.91
N MET A 150 -14.65 -9.02 -8.94
CA MET A 150 -13.53 -9.95 -9.17
C MET A 150 -13.49 -11.04 -8.09
N ILE A 151 -13.74 -12.28 -8.51
CA ILE A 151 -13.64 -13.47 -7.65
C ILE A 151 -12.16 -13.87 -7.57
N PRO A 152 -11.57 -14.00 -6.37
CA PRO A 152 -10.25 -14.62 -6.24
C PRO A 152 -10.39 -16.04 -6.79
N PHE A 153 -9.64 -16.41 -7.83
CA PHE A 153 -9.64 -17.71 -8.52
C PHE A 153 -10.54 -17.91 -9.76
N GLU A 154 -10.97 -16.85 -10.46
CA GLU A 154 -11.38 -16.98 -11.89
C GLU A 154 -10.20 -16.86 -12.86
#